data_AF-A0A7Y3U0F4-F1
#
_entry.id   AF-A0A7Y3U0F4-F1
#
_cell.length_a   1.000
_cell.length_b   1.000
_cell.length_c   1.000
_cell.angle_alpha   90.00
_cell.angle_beta   90.00
_cell.angle_gamma   90.00
#
_symmetry.space_group_name_H-M   'P 1'
#
loop_
_entity.id
_entity.type
_entity.pdbx_description
1 polymer ?
#
loop_
_entity_poly.entity_id
_entity_poly.type
_entity_poly.pdbx_seq_one_letter_code
_entity_poly.pdbx_strand_id
1 'polypeptide(L)'
;MFLREKTRTKDGKTHRYWSVVENRRISGGRVVQRQVLYLGELNDNQRAGWVRTIEAVAGEKPTARQVALFPDDREALPIPDCETVQVRLDKIELRCPRQWGASWLGLYLWDMLELDFTVA
;
A
#
# COMPACT_ATOMS: atom_id res chain seq x y z
N MET A 1 6.53 -2.39 7.39
CA MET A 1 7.01 -2.33 5.98
C MET A 1 6.94 -0.88 5.54
N PHE A 2 7.65 -0.49 4.47
CA PHE A 2 7.66 0.90 4.00
C PHE A 2 7.66 0.98 2.48
N LEU A 3 7.33 2.16 1.95
CA LEU A 3 7.44 2.44 0.53
C LEU A 3 8.87 2.78 0.15
N ARG A 4 9.36 2.17 -0.93
CA ARG A 4 10.66 2.50 -1.53
C ARG A 4 10.45 3.00 -2.94
N GLU A 5 10.99 4.20 -3.18
CA GLU A 5 11.09 4.80 -4.50
C GLU A 5 12.28 4.24 -5.28
N LYS A 6 12.10 4.08 -6.59
CA LYS A 6 13.15 3.82 -7.57
C LYS A 6 12.97 4.75 -8.76
N THR A 7 14.04 5.45 -9.12
CA THR A 7 14.05 6.37 -10.25
C THR A 7 14.75 5.73 -11.43
N ARG A 8 14.18 5.87 -12.63
CA ARG A 8 14.78 5.39 -13.86
C ARG A 8 14.58 6.42 -14.97
N THR A 9 15.67 6.81 -15.62
CA THR A 9 15.59 7.63 -16.83
C THR A 9 15.46 6.72 -18.05
N LYS A 10 14.43 6.95 -18.87
CA LYS A 10 14.18 6.24 -20.13
C LYS A 10 13.59 7.22 -21.14
N ASP A 11 14.00 7.14 -22.40
CA ASP A 11 13.43 7.95 -23.49
C ASP A 11 13.45 9.47 -23.21
N GLY A 12 14.49 9.95 -22.52
CA GLY A 12 14.63 11.35 -22.09
C GLY A 12 13.73 11.78 -20.93
N LYS A 13 12.93 10.86 -20.36
CA LYS A 13 12.02 11.13 -19.24
C LYS A 13 12.44 10.37 -17.99
N THR A 14 12.29 11.01 -16.84
CA THR A 14 12.54 10.39 -15.54
C THR A 14 11.25 9.79 -15.01
N HIS A 15 11.26 8.47 -14.80
CA HIS A 15 10.14 7.71 -14.24
C HIS A 15 10.42 7.34 -12.79
N ARG A 16 9.40 7.45 -11.94
CA ARG A 16 9.46 7.07 -10.52
C ARG A 16 8.55 5.88 -10.26
N TYR A 17 9.13 4.81 -9.78
CA TYR A 17 8.44 3.57 -9.46
C TYR A 17 8.46 3.32 -7.96
N TRP A 18 7.37 2.74 -7.47
CA TRP A 18 7.19 2.50 -6.05
C TRP A 18 7.03 1.01 -5.76
N SER A 19 7.52 0.60 -4.59
CA SER A 19 7.39 -0.77 -4.11
C SER A 19 7.21 -0.79 -2.61
N VAL A 20 6.42 -1.73 -2.11
CA VAL A 20 6.40 -2.08 -0.68
C VAL A 20 7.59 -2.99 -0.40
N VAL A 21 8.40 -2.61 0.59
CA VAL A 21 9.57 -3.39 1.01
C VAL A 21 9.51 -3.73 2.50
N GLU A 22 10.08 -4.90 2.84
CA GLU A 22 10.27 -5.36 4.21
C GLU A 22 11.76 -5.53 4.53
N ASN A 23 12.15 -5.17 5.75
CA ASN A 23 13.48 -5.51 6.28
C ASN A 23 13.44 -6.95 6.79
N ARG A 24 14.31 -7.81 6.26
CA ARG A 24 14.45 -9.21 6.67
C ARG A 24 15.85 -9.45 7.24
N ARG A 25 15.90 -9.92 8.49
CA ARG A 25 17.14 -10.39 9.10
C ARG A 25 17.52 -11.74 8.47
N ILE A 26 18.77 -11.89 8.07
CA ILE A 26 19.33 -13.12 7.49
C ILE A 26 20.53 -13.58 8.34
N SER A 27 21.04 -14.78 8.04
CA SER A 27 22.20 -15.35 8.72
C SER A 27 23.41 -14.40 8.68
N GLY A 28 24.22 -14.41 9.75
CA GLY A 28 25.38 -13.55 9.88
C GLY A 28 25.06 -12.11 10.28
N GLY A 29 23.91 -11.86 10.91
CA GLY A 29 23.55 -10.55 11.48
C GLY A 29 23.20 -9.47 10.45
N ARG A 30 23.08 -9.84 9.16
CA ARG A 30 22.78 -8.91 8.08
C ARG A 30 21.28 -8.67 7.97
N VAL A 31 20.92 -7.49 7.49
CA VAL A 31 19.54 -7.13 7.13
C VAL A 31 19.50 -6.90 5.63
N VAL A 32 18.55 -7.54 4.95
CA VAL A 32 18.27 -7.30 3.52
C VAL A 32 16.88 -6.71 3.36
N GLN A 33 16.69 -5.96 2.28
CA GLN A 33 15.37 -5.44 1.92
C GLN A 33 14.76 -6.33 0.86
N ARG A 34 13.61 -6.93 1.17
CA ARG A 34 12.84 -7.75 0.24
C ARG A 34 11.69 -6.92 -0.31
N GLN A 35 11.55 -6.92 -1.63
CA GLN A 35 10.37 -6.37 -2.29
C GLN A 35 9.20 -7.32 -2.08
N VAL A 36 8.10 -6.79 -1.53
CA VAL A 36 6.89 -7.55 -1.21
C VAL A 36 5.80 -7.30 -2.25
N LEU A 37 5.68 -6.06 -2.75
CA LEU A 37 4.74 -5.69 -3.79
C LEU A 37 5.36 -4.60 -4.67
N TYR A 38 5.22 -4.75 -5.99
CA TYR A 38 5.56 -3.72 -6.96
C TYR A 38 4.30 -2.90 -7.27
N LEU A 39 4.33 -1.60 -6.99
CA LEU A 39 3.18 -0.71 -7.20
C LEU A 39 3.19 -0.03 -8.58
N GLY A 40 4.28 -0.18 -9.33
CA GLY A 40 4.43 0.48 -10.63
C GLY A 40 4.76 1.97 -10.50
N GLU A 41 4.44 2.71 -11.56
CA GLU A 41 4.68 4.14 -11.63
C GLU A 41 3.53 4.90 -10.95
N LEU A 42 3.83 5.65 -9.88
CA LEU A 42 2.87 6.62 -9.35
C LEU A 42 3.01 7.90 -10.17
N ASN A 43 2.50 7.87 -11.41
CA ASN A 43 2.55 9.01 -12.32
C ASN A 43 1.26 9.84 -12.28
N ASP A 44 1.40 11.08 -12.72
CA ASP A 44 0.30 12.03 -12.85
C ASP A 44 -0.66 11.66 -13.99
N ASN A 45 -0.46 10.56 -14.73
CA ASN A 45 -1.33 10.15 -15.85
C ASN A 45 -2.28 9.00 -15.49
N GLN A 46 -2.09 8.30 -14.36
CA GLN A 46 -3.04 7.29 -13.84
C GLN A 46 -4.16 7.90 -12.96
N ARG A 47 -4.40 9.21 -13.13
CA ARG A 47 -5.33 10.11 -12.41
C ARG A 47 -6.68 9.52 -12.02
N ALA A 48 -7.33 8.75 -12.89
CA ALA A 48 -8.71 8.30 -12.65
C ALA A 48 -8.83 6.96 -11.92
N GLY A 49 -7.80 6.11 -11.99
CA GLY A 49 -7.83 4.76 -11.42
C GLY A 49 -7.67 4.75 -9.91
N TRP A 50 -6.71 5.53 -9.40
CA TRP A 50 -6.36 5.54 -7.97
C TRP A 50 -7.36 6.30 -7.11
N VAL A 51 -7.89 7.42 -7.61
CA VAL A 51 -8.85 8.27 -6.90
C VAL A 51 -10.16 7.53 -6.58
N ARG A 52 -10.50 6.49 -7.35
CA ARG A 52 -11.72 5.69 -7.11
C ARG A 52 -11.54 4.56 -6.11
N THR A 53 -10.31 4.18 -5.79
CA THR A 53 -10.03 2.97 -4.99
C THR A 53 -9.66 3.30 -3.55
N ILE A 54 -9.29 4.54 -3.24
CA ILE A 54 -8.83 4.93 -1.91
C ILE A 54 -9.92 5.72 -1.19
N GLU A 55 -10.40 5.14 -0.09
CA GLU A 55 -11.23 5.83 0.89
C GLU A 55 -10.35 6.28 2.05
N ALA A 56 -10.39 7.58 2.36
CA ALA A 56 -9.82 8.10 3.59
C ALA A 56 -10.76 7.80 4.75
N VAL A 57 -10.18 7.30 5.83
CA VAL A 57 -10.89 6.94 7.05
C VAL A 57 -10.18 7.64 8.21
N ALA A 58 -10.88 8.52 8.92
CA ALA A 58 -10.30 9.34 10.00
C ALA A 58 -11.28 9.56 11.16
N GLY A 59 -10.73 9.78 12.36
CA GLY A 59 -11.50 10.05 13.59
C GLY A 59 -11.96 8.79 14.35
N GLU A 60 -12.56 9.00 15.52
CA GLU A 60 -13.07 7.92 16.39
C GLU A 60 -14.33 7.24 15.84
N LYS A 61 -15.10 7.94 15.01
CA LYS A 61 -16.22 7.39 14.22
C LYS A 61 -15.87 7.52 12.73
N PRO A 62 -15.16 6.54 12.18
CA PRO A 62 -14.65 6.61 10.83
C PRO A 62 -15.77 6.63 9.78
N THR A 63 -15.94 7.76 9.09
CA THR A 63 -16.72 7.82 7.86
C THR A 63 -15.77 7.73 6.67
N ALA A 64 -15.96 6.72 5.83
CA ALA A 64 -15.21 6.58 4.59
C ALA A 64 -15.57 7.73 3.64
N ARG A 65 -14.55 8.40 3.09
CA ARG A 65 -14.73 9.46 2.11
C ARG A 65 -13.72 9.32 0.98
N GLN A 66 -14.15 9.65 -0.24
CA GLN A 66 -13.27 9.61 -1.39
C GLN A 66 -12.31 10.80 -1.37
N VAL A 67 -11.02 10.53 -1.60
CA VAL A 67 -9.97 11.55 -1.68
C VAL A 67 -9.06 11.30 -2.86
N ALA A 68 -8.62 12.38 -3.48
CA ALA A 68 -7.58 12.35 -4.48
C ALA A 68 -6.22 12.54 -3.80
N LEU A 69 -5.45 11.45 -3.70
CA LEU A 69 -4.12 11.48 -3.09
C LEU A 69 -3.06 11.84 -4.14
N PHE A 70 -2.33 12.91 -3.88
CA PHE A 70 -1.16 13.31 -4.66
C PHE A 70 0.10 13.30 -3.80
N PRO A 71 1.28 13.04 -4.35
CA PRO A 71 2.53 13.24 -3.63
C PRO A 71 2.73 14.71 -3.27
N ASP A 72 3.37 14.99 -2.13
CA ASP A 72 3.63 16.35 -1.62
C ASP A 72 4.75 17.09 -2.36
N ASP A 73 5.49 16.40 -3.22
CA ASP A 73 6.61 16.93 -3.98
C ASP A 73 6.24 17.43 -5.39
N ARG A 74 4.95 17.48 -5.73
CA ARG A 74 4.43 17.95 -7.03
C ARG A 74 3.14 18.74 -6.84
N GLU A 75 2.75 19.52 -7.83
CA GLU A 75 1.48 20.27 -7.76
C GLU A 75 0.28 19.32 -7.76
N ALA A 76 -0.61 19.47 -6.79
CA ALA A 76 -1.86 18.74 -6.77
C ALA A 76 -2.85 19.40 -7.73
N LEU A 77 -3.39 18.63 -8.65
CA LEU A 77 -4.41 19.12 -9.57
C LEU A 77 -5.79 18.90 -8.96
N PRO A 78 -6.64 19.94 -8.88
CA PRO A 78 -7.98 19.81 -8.31
C PRO A 78 -8.81 18.84 -9.15
N ILE A 79 -9.45 17.89 -8.47
CA ILE A 79 -10.40 16.96 -9.08
C ILE A 79 -11.83 17.42 -8.72
N PRO A 80 -12.74 17.57 -9.70
CA PRO A 80 -14.13 17.92 -9.42
C PRO A 80 -14.76 16.95 -8.42
N ASP A 81 -15.52 17.50 -7.46
CA ASP A 81 -16.26 16.74 -6.44
C ASP A 81 -15.42 15.81 -5.56
N CYS A 82 -14.09 16.02 -5.50
CA CYS A 82 -13.19 15.20 -4.70
C CYS A 82 -12.16 16.06 -3.96
N GLU A 83 -12.07 15.88 -2.64
CA GLU A 83 -11.04 16.56 -1.87
C GLU A 83 -9.66 16.08 -2.31
N THR A 84 -8.79 17.05 -2.59
CA THR A 84 -7.42 16.81 -3.01
C THR A 84 -6.49 16.90 -1.81
N VAL A 85 -5.78 15.81 -1.52
CA VAL A 85 -4.88 15.68 -0.36
C VAL A 85 -3.47 15.37 -0.85
N GLN A 86 -2.50 16.14 -0.36
CA GLN A 86 -1.10 15.84 -0.58
C GLN A 86 -0.55 14.93 0.52
N VAL A 87 0.22 13.92 0.12
CA VAL A 87 0.71 12.86 0.99
C VAL A 87 2.22 12.75 0.85
N ARG A 88 2.91 12.74 2.00
CA ARG A 88 4.33 12.46 2.08
C ARG A 88 4.57 10.97 1.88
N LEU A 89 4.86 10.56 0.65
CA LEU A 89 5.02 9.13 0.31
C LEU A 89 6.17 8.47 1.08
N ASP A 90 7.22 9.24 1.43
CA ASP A 90 8.36 8.77 2.23
C ASP A 90 8.00 8.50 3.71
N LYS A 91 6.85 9.00 4.18
CA LYS A 91 6.34 8.76 5.54
C LYS A 91 5.25 7.68 5.61
N ILE A 92 4.88 7.07 4.49
CA ILE A 92 3.88 6.01 4.49
C ILE A 92 4.44 4.76 5.19
N GLU A 93 3.69 4.29 6.17
CA GLU A 93 3.94 3.05 6.89
C GLU A 93 2.81 2.06 6.64
N LEU A 94 3.16 0.83 6.25
CA LEU A 94 2.19 -0.26 6.23
C LEU A 94 2.17 -0.94 7.61
N ARG A 95 1.03 -0.81 8.29
CA ARG A 95 0.74 -1.43 9.59
C ARG A 95 -0.13 -2.66 9.42
N CYS A 96 0.13 -3.69 10.22
CA CYS A 96 -0.58 -4.97 10.20
C CYS A 96 -0.82 -5.55 8.79
N PRO A 97 0.18 -5.54 7.87
CA PRO A 97 -0.02 -6.10 6.53
C PRO A 97 -0.29 -7.61 6.65
N ARG A 98 -1.46 -8.05 6.18
CA ARG A 98 -1.76 -9.48 6.12
C ARG A 98 -1.09 -10.09 4.90
N GLN A 99 -0.44 -11.23 5.08
CA GLN A 99 -0.01 -12.02 3.94
C GLN A 99 -1.25 -12.47 3.16
N TRP A 100 -1.28 -12.15 1.87
CA TRP A 100 -2.36 -12.59 0.99
C TRP A 100 -2.42 -14.12 1.02
N GLY A 101 -3.62 -14.67 1.24
CA GLY A 101 -3.84 -16.10 1.39
C GLY A 101 -3.60 -16.67 2.80
N ALA A 102 -2.90 -15.99 3.70
CA ALA A 102 -2.68 -16.53 5.05
C ALA A 102 -3.96 -16.55 5.90
N SER A 103 -4.81 -15.52 5.80
CA SER A 103 -6.12 -15.55 6.47
C SER A 103 -7.07 -16.58 5.86
N TRP A 104 -7.02 -16.76 4.54
CA TRP A 104 -7.78 -17.82 3.87
C TRP A 104 -7.29 -19.20 4.31
N LEU A 105 -5.98 -19.44 4.32
CA LEU A 105 -5.38 -20.69 4.79
C LEU A 105 -5.71 -20.96 6.27
N GLY A 106 -5.70 -19.91 7.11
CA GLY A 106 -6.11 -20.03 8.50
C GLY A 106 -7.56 -20.49 8.64
N LEU A 107 -8.49 -19.89 7.89
CA LEU A 107 -9.89 -20.32 7.86
C LEU A 107 -10.06 -21.73 7.27
N TYR A 108 -9.31 -22.04 6.22
CA TYR A 108 -9.34 -23.36 5.59
C TYR A 108 -8.85 -24.47 6.52
N LEU A 109 -7.77 -24.21 7.27
CA LEU A 109 -7.27 -25.15 8.29
C LEU A 109 -8.21 -25.24 9.49
N TRP A 110 -8.84 -24.13 9.88
CA TRP A 110 -9.83 -24.10 10.95
C TRP A 110 -11.02 -25.00 10.65
N ASP A 111 -11.57 -24.89 9.44
CA ASP A 111 -12.64 -25.73 8.91
C ASP A 111 -12.22 -27.20 8.83
N MET A 112 -11.02 -27.47 8.26
CA MET A 112 -10.48 -28.84 8.16
C MET A 112 -10.28 -29.53 9.51
N LEU A 113 -9.95 -28.75 10.55
CA LEU A 113 -9.75 -29.26 11.91
C LEU A 113 -11.03 -29.25 12.74
N GLU A 114 -12.17 -28.88 12.15
CA GLU A 114 -13.48 -28.83 12.80
C GLU A 114 -13.48 -28.00 14.11
N LEU A 115 -12.66 -26.95 14.16
CA LEU A 115 -12.46 -26.16 15.39
C LEU A 115 -13.68 -25.30 15.77
N ASP A 116 -14.67 -25.20 14.89
CA ASP A 116 -15.99 -24.63 15.19
C ASP A 116 -16.83 -25.50 16.13
N PHE A 117 -16.44 -26.78 16.32
CA PHE A 117 -17.14 -27.73 17.17
C PHE A 117 -16.27 -28.11 18.36
N THR A 118 -16.54 -27.52 19.53
CA THR A 118 -16.05 -28.10 20.79
C THR A 118 -16.79 -29.42 21.03
N VAL A 119 -16.05 -30.54 20.99
CA VAL A 119 -16.54 -31.82 21.50
C VAL A 119 -16.83 -31.64 22.99
N ALA A 120 -18.11 -31.69 23.37
CA ALA A 120 -18.55 -31.76 24.76
C ALA A 120 -18.35 -33.17 25.32
#